data_AF-A0A0F5QLF7-F1
#
_entry.id   AF-A0A0F5QLF7-F1
#
_cell.length_a   1.000
_cell.length_b   1.000
_cell.length_c   1.000
_cell.angle_alpha   90.00
_cell.angle_beta   90.00
_cell.angle_gamma   90.00
#
_symmetry.space_group_name_H-M   'P 1'
#
loop_
_entity.id
_entity.type
_entity.pdbx_description
1 polymer ?
#
loop_
_entity_poly.entity_id
_entity_poly.type
_entity_poly.pdbx_seq_one_letter_code
_entity_poly.pdbx_strand_id
1 'polypeptide(L)'
;MALMLFPAWLSLIGSSQADDLQGQRDCANLRIAVLQLVGDWSKELFLASRHMSRDGWLDANVANSAFKDVQLAVMYFDYAYEALPKTRKACRTLAMKFGTNVGGYIDRVRATGTRSAEGIARP
;
A
#
# COMPACT_ATOMS: atom_id res chain seq x y z
N MET A 1 44.14 -6.91 -42.79
CA MET A 1 43.27 -7.86 -42.08
C MET A 1 42.77 -7.17 -40.82
N ALA A 2 41.51 -6.73 -40.81
CA ALA A 2 40.91 -6.06 -39.67
C ALA A 2 40.02 -7.07 -38.91
N LEU A 3 40.40 -7.40 -37.68
CA LEU A 3 39.58 -8.18 -36.76
C LEU A 3 38.50 -7.25 -36.19
N MET A 4 37.30 -7.31 -36.77
CA MET A 4 36.10 -6.72 -36.17
C MET A 4 35.77 -7.50 -34.89
N LEU A 5 36.11 -6.94 -33.74
CA LEU A 5 35.71 -7.43 -32.44
C LEU A 5 34.64 -6.48 -31.86
N PHE A 6 33.55 -7.09 -31.38
CA PHE A 6 32.46 -6.55 -30.57
C PHE A 6 31.31 -5.80 -31.26
N PRO A 7 30.17 -6.50 -31.42
CA PRO A 7 28.88 -5.92 -31.04
C PRO A 7 28.10 -6.88 -30.11
N ALA A 8 28.77 -7.47 -29.12
CA ALA A 8 28.09 -8.31 -28.12
C ALA A 8 27.63 -7.52 -26.87
N TRP A 9 28.08 -6.27 -26.71
CA TRP A 9 27.81 -5.48 -25.50
C TRP A 9 26.48 -4.70 -25.53
N LEU A 10 25.88 -4.49 -26.71
CA LEU A 10 24.63 -3.74 -26.85
C LEU A 10 23.38 -4.57 -26.51
N SER A 11 23.48 -5.90 -26.49
CA SER A 11 22.34 -6.80 -26.24
C SER A 11 21.96 -6.94 -24.76
N LEU A 12 22.87 -6.63 -23.84
CA LEU A 12 22.66 -6.75 -22.39
C LEU A 12 22.01 -5.51 -21.77
N ILE A 13 22.02 -4.37 -22.46
CA ILE A 13 21.46 -3.12 -21.95
C ILE A 13 19.92 -3.11 -22.12
N GLY A 14 19.42 -3.72 -23.21
CA GLY A 14 17.99 -3.72 -23.54
C GLY A 14 17.08 -4.51 -22.60
N SER A 15 17.55 -5.60 -21.99
CA SER A 15 16.75 -6.41 -21.07
C SER A 15 16.59 -5.75 -19.70
N SER A 16 17.64 -5.13 -19.18
CA SER A 16 17.58 -4.42 -17.88
C SER A 16 16.60 -3.23 -17.90
N GLN A 17 16.58 -2.45 -18.99
CA GLN A 17 15.65 -1.33 -19.15
C GLN A 17 14.20 -1.78 -19.33
N ALA A 18 13.96 -2.90 -20.02
CA ALA A 18 12.61 -3.44 -20.19
C ALA A 18 12.04 -3.99 -18.88
N ASP A 19 12.86 -4.70 -18.09
CA ASP A 19 12.49 -5.16 -16.75
C ASP A 19 12.26 -4.00 -15.77
N ASP A 20 13.05 -2.93 -15.86
CA ASP A 20 12.86 -1.72 -15.04
C ASP A 20 11.56 -0.98 -15.40
N LEU A 21 11.21 -0.88 -16.69
CA LEU A 21 9.95 -0.27 -17.13
C LEU A 21 8.73 -1.09 -16.72
N GLN A 22 8.81 -2.43 -16.84
CA GLN A 22 7.73 -3.31 -16.40
C GLN A 22 7.61 -3.31 -14.87
N GLY A 23 8.73 -3.32 -14.15
CA GLY A 23 8.79 -3.19 -12.70
C GLY A 23 8.15 -1.89 -12.21
N GLN A 24 8.46 -0.76 -12.84
CA GLN A 24 7.86 0.54 -12.52
C GLN A 24 6.34 0.57 -12.72
N ARG A 25 5.83 0.00 -13.81
CA ARG A 25 4.38 -0.10 -14.05
C ARG A 25 3.69 -0.96 -13.00
N ASP A 26 4.26 -2.12 -12.69
CA ASP A 26 3.74 -3.01 -11.66
C ASP A 26 3.72 -2.32 -10.28
N CYS A 27 4.79 -1.58 -9.96
CA CYS A 27 4.88 -0.76 -8.75
C CYS A 27 3.77 0.29 -8.67
N ALA A 28 3.55 1.04 -9.75
CA ALA A 28 2.52 2.08 -9.80
C ALA A 28 1.11 1.47 -9.64
N ASN A 29 0.83 0.35 -10.32
CA ASN A 29 -0.44 -0.36 -10.20
C ASN A 29 -0.68 -0.87 -8.78
N LEU A 30 0.35 -1.39 -8.11
CA LEU A 30 0.26 -1.82 -6.72
C LEU A 30 -0.02 -0.65 -5.76
N ARG A 31 0.65 0.50 -5.97
CA ARG A 31 0.37 1.71 -5.19
C ARG A 31 -1.09 2.16 -5.36
N ILE A 32 -1.59 2.18 -6.59
CA ILE A 32 -2.99 2.53 -6.87
C ILE A 32 -3.94 1.57 -6.16
N ALA A 33 -3.72 0.26 -6.28
CA ALA A 33 -4.57 -0.74 -5.64
C ALA A 33 -4.61 -0.61 -4.11
N VAL A 34 -3.46 -0.32 -3.49
CA VAL A 34 -3.36 -0.06 -2.05
C VAL A 34 -4.18 1.18 -1.65
N LEU A 35 -4.03 2.28 -2.38
CA LEU A 35 -4.77 3.52 -2.11
C LEU A 35 -6.28 3.36 -2.32
N GLN A 36 -6.69 2.60 -3.35
CA GLN A 36 -8.09 2.29 -3.60
C GLN A 36 -8.70 1.46 -2.45
N LEU A 37 -8.01 0.42 -2.00
CA LEU A 37 -8.48 -0.43 -0.90
C LEU A 37 -8.70 0.37 0.39
N VAL A 38 -7.76 1.26 0.72
CA VAL A 38 -7.91 2.18 1.86
C VAL A 38 -9.08 3.14 1.66
N GLY A 39 -9.21 3.70 0.45
CA GLY A 39 -10.32 4.56 0.06
C GLY A 39 -11.67 3.88 0.28
N ASP A 40 -11.84 2.66 -0.20
CA ASP A 40 -13.10 1.92 -0.08
C ASP A 40 -13.41 1.55 1.37
N TRP A 41 -12.40 1.12 2.13
CA TRP A 41 -12.58 0.91 3.57
C TRP A 41 -13.04 2.18 4.29
N SER A 42 -12.44 3.33 3.98
CA SER A 42 -12.81 4.60 4.62
C SER A 42 -14.25 5.02 4.34
N LYS A 43 -14.74 4.77 3.12
CA LYS A 43 -16.14 5.03 2.74
C LYS A 43 -17.07 4.12 3.54
N GLU A 44 -16.75 2.82 3.61
CA GLU A 44 -17.54 1.86 4.39
C GLU A 44 -17.60 2.25 5.87
N LEU A 45 -16.47 2.65 6.47
CA LEU A 45 -16.42 3.09 7.86
C LEU A 45 -17.23 4.38 8.09
N PHE A 46 -17.19 5.32 7.15
CA PHE A 46 -17.99 6.55 7.21
C PHE A 46 -19.50 6.26 7.12
N LEU A 47 -19.90 5.30 6.29
CA LEU A 47 -21.30 4.89 6.20
C LEU A 47 -21.74 4.17 7.47
N ALA A 48 -20.91 3.25 7.97
CA ALA A 48 -21.14 2.58 9.26
C ALA A 48 -21.27 3.62 10.39
N SER A 49 -20.43 4.67 10.39
CA SER A 49 -20.48 5.72 11.41
C SER A 49 -21.71 6.60 11.39
N ARG A 50 -22.37 6.75 10.23
CA ARG A 50 -23.69 7.40 10.19
C ARG A 50 -24.80 6.51 10.75
N HIS A 51 -24.72 5.19 10.54
CA HIS A 51 -25.71 4.24 11.07
C HIS A 51 -25.55 3.98 12.58
N MET A 52 -24.42 4.39 13.17
CA MET A 52 -24.16 4.29 14.62
C MET A 52 -25.10 5.12 15.49
N SER A 53 -25.66 6.21 14.97
CA SER A 53 -26.74 6.97 15.65
C SER A 53 -27.97 6.09 15.94
N ARG A 54 -28.13 4.99 15.19
CA ARG A 54 -29.31 4.13 15.24
C ARG A 54 -29.06 2.78 15.91
N ASP A 55 -27.91 2.15 15.65
CA ASP A 55 -27.68 0.73 15.99
C ASP A 55 -26.45 0.47 16.91
N GLY A 56 -25.66 1.50 17.28
CA GLY A 56 -24.65 1.43 18.35
C GLY A 56 -23.40 0.54 18.13
N TRP A 57 -23.20 -0.01 16.94
CA TRP A 57 -22.20 -1.06 16.69
C TRP A 57 -20.72 -0.62 16.74
N LEU A 58 -20.42 0.64 16.45
CA LEU A 58 -19.08 1.21 16.47
C LEU A 58 -19.18 2.63 17.09
N ASP A 59 -18.13 3.14 17.73
CA ASP A 59 -18.15 4.49 18.32
C ASP A 59 -17.58 5.51 17.32
N ALA A 60 -18.16 6.71 17.25
CA ALA A 60 -17.81 7.72 16.25
C ALA A 60 -16.37 8.23 16.43
N ASN A 61 -15.90 8.31 17.68
CA ASN A 61 -14.53 8.67 17.98
C ASN A 61 -13.58 7.54 17.65
N VAL A 62 -13.97 6.28 17.87
CA VAL A 62 -13.20 5.11 17.43
C VAL A 62 -13.05 5.10 15.90
N ALA A 63 -14.15 5.29 15.16
CA ALA A 63 -14.13 5.34 13.70
C ALA A 63 -13.22 6.47 13.18
N ASN A 64 -13.38 7.68 13.72
CA ASN A 64 -12.56 8.84 13.35
C ASN A 64 -11.08 8.62 13.68
N SER A 65 -10.79 8.04 14.83
CA SER A 65 -9.41 7.74 15.24
C SER A 65 -8.80 6.66 14.36
N ALA A 66 -9.54 5.57 14.06
CA ALA A 66 -9.07 4.51 13.19
C ALA A 66 -8.77 5.01 11.77
N PHE A 67 -9.60 5.93 11.27
CA PHE A 67 -9.35 6.58 9.99
C PHE A 67 -8.04 7.37 9.97
N LYS A 68 -7.73 8.13 11.03
CA LYS A 68 -6.45 8.85 11.15
C LYS A 68 -5.24 7.93 11.17
N ASP A 69 -5.33 6.78 11.83
CA ASP A 69 -4.22 5.80 11.84
C ASP A 69 -3.95 5.25 10.44
N VAL A 70 -5.01 4.93 9.70
CA VAL A 70 -4.89 4.44 8.32
C VAL A 70 -4.32 5.52 7.40
N GLN A 71 -4.74 6.79 7.54
CA GLN A 71 -4.14 7.90 6.80
C GLN A 71 -2.63 8.02 7.08
N LEU A 72 -2.24 7.93 8.35
CA LEU A 72 -0.83 7.98 8.73
C LEU A 72 -0.04 6.79 8.13
N ALA A 73 -0.63 5.59 8.15
CA ALA A 73 -0.03 4.41 7.52
C ALA A 73 0.14 4.60 6.01
N VAL A 74 -0.84 5.21 5.32
CA VAL A 74 -0.74 5.55 3.89
C VAL A 74 0.39 6.54 3.64
N MET A 75 0.54 7.57 4.48
CA MET A 75 1.66 8.51 4.36
C MET A 75 3.01 7.79 4.50
N TYR A 76 3.14 6.87 5.46
CA TYR A 76 4.35 6.05 5.60
C TYR A 76 4.57 5.11 4.42
N PHE A 77 3.50 4.53 3.87
CA PHE A 77 3.57 3.71 2.67
C PHE A 77 4.06 4.51 1.47
N ASP A 78 3.53 5.71 1.24
CA ASP A 78 3.96 6.58 0.15
C ASP A 78 5.42 7.00 0.32
N TYR A 79 5.83 7.36 1.55
CA TYR A 79 7.23 7.66 1.84
C TYR A 79 8.15 6.47 1.56
N ALA A 80 7.79 5.28 2.05
CA ALA A 80 8.55 4.06 1.81
C ALA A 80 8.59 3.73 0.30
N TYR A 81 7.45 3.87 -0.38
CA TYR A 81 7.29 3.67 -1.81
C TYR A 81 8.29 4.52 -2.58
N GLU A 82 8.41 5.82 -2.27
CA GLU A 82 9.36 6.70 -2.97
C GLU A 82 10.81 6.26 -2.75
N ALA A 83 11.16 5.82 -1.54
CA ALA A 83 12.53 5.45 -1.16
C ALA A 83 13.02 4.10 -1.72
N LEU A 84 12.14 3.18 -2.12
CA LEU A 84 12.53 1.83 -2.53
C LEU A 84 12.89 1.71 -4.03
N PRO A 85 13.82 0.81 -4.42
CA PRO A 85 14.11 0.52 -5.82
C PRO A 85 12.87 -0.01 -6.55
N LYS A 86 12.46 0.59 -7.67
CA LYS A 86 11.19 0.31 -8.38
C LYS A 86 11.18 -1.02 -9.15
N THR A 87 11.67 -2.06 -8.48
CA THR A 87 11.60 -3.45 -8.92
C THR A 87 10.29 -4.07 -8.45
N ARG A 88 9.74 -4.98 -9.27
CA ARG A 88 8.50 -5.70 -8.95
C ARG A 88 8.53 -6.37 -7.57
N LYS A 89 9.67 -6.98 -7.20
CA LYS A 89 9.84 -7.68 -5.92
C LYS A 89 9.77 -6.72 -4.73
N ALA A 90 10.46 -5.58 -4.80
CA ALA A 90 10.49 -4.60 -3.72
C ALA A 90 9.09 -3.98 -3.49
N CYS A 91 8.42 -3.56 -4.56
CA CYS A 91 7.07 -3.00 -4.48
C CYS A 91 6.04 -4.01 -3.97
N ARG A 92 6.10 -5.26 -4.43
CA ARG A 92 5.22 -6.33 -3.92
C ARG A 92 5.44 -6.58 -2.44
N THR A 93 6.69 -6.59 -1.98
CA THR A 93 7.01 -6.79 -0.56
C THR A 93 6.45 -5.67 0.30
N LEU A 94 6.63 -4.40 -0.12
CA LEU A 94 6.06 -3.26 0.58
C LEU A 94 4.51 -3.33 0.61
N ALA A 95 3.89 -3.56 -0.54
CA ALA A 95 2.43 -3.64 -0.64
C ALA A 95 1.84 -4.76 0.23
N MET A 96 2.48 -5.93 0.26
CA MET A 96 2.05 -7.04 1.13
C MET A 96 2.18 -6.67 2.61
N LYS A 97 3.31 -6.10 3.03
CA LYS A 97 3.50 -5.69 4.43
C LYS A 97 2.49 -4.63 4.87
N PHE A 98 2.24 -3.64 4.00
CA PHE A 98 1.19 -2.66 4.22
C PHE A 98 -0.19 -3.32 4.34
N GLY A 99 -0.55 -4.17 3.38
CA GLY A 99 -1.85 -4.84 3.35
C GLY A 99 -2.08 -5.72 4.59
N THR A 100 -1.08 -6.45 5.05
CA THR A 100 -1.17 -7.26 6.28
C THR A 100 -1.37 -6.38 7.51
N ASN A 101 -0.59 -5.31 7.67
CA ASN A 101 -0.69 -4.44 8.84
C ASN A 101 -2.02 -3.68 8.88
N VAL A 102 -2.37 -3.02 7.77
CA VAL A 102 -3.57 -2.19 7.68
C VAL A 102 -4.82 -3.06 7.62
N GLY A 103 -4.84 -4.13 6.83
CA GLY A 103 -5.96 -5.07 6.77
C GLY A 103 -6.27 -5.70 8.13
N GLY A 104 -5.25 -6.21 8.83
CA GLY A 104 -5.43 -6.79 10.17
C GLY A 104 -5.93 -5.77 11.21
N TYR A 105 -5.49 -4.51 11.11
CA TYR A 105 -6.01 -3.43 11.95
C TYR A 105 -7.48 -3.12 11.64
N ILE A 106 -7.80 -2.97 10.35
CA ILE A 106 -9.16 -2.75 9.84
C ILE A 106 -10.11 -3.83 10.33
N ASP A 107 -9.73 -5.09 10.16
CA ASP A 107 -10.56 -6.24 10.53
C ASP A 107 -10.80 -6.27 12.04
N ARG A 108 -9.78 -5.92 12.84
CA ARG A 108 -9.93 -5.81 14.31
C ARG A 108 -10.91 -4.71 14.70
N VAL A 109 -10.79 -3.51 14.11
CA VAL A 109 -11.69 -2.39 14.40
C VAL A 109 -13.13 -2.76 14.02
N ARG A 110 -13.33 -3.41 12.87
CA ARG A 110 -14.64 -3.91 12.45
C ARG A 110 -15.18 -4.98 13.39
N ALA A 111 -14.37 -5.97 13.76
CA ALA A 111 -14.82 -7.09 14.57
C ALA A 111 -15.15 -6.69 16.01
N THR A 112 -14.41 -5.73 16.57
CA THR A 112 -14.50 -5.41 18.02
C THR A 112 -15.15 -4.08 18.31
N GLY A 113 -15.26 -3.18 17.32
CA GLY A 113 -15.66 -1.79 17.57
C GLY A 113 -14.64 -0.98 18.36
N THR A 114 -13.40 -1.48 18.54
CA THR A 114 -12.36 -0.84 19.35
C THR A 114 -11.11 -0.53 18.53
N ARG A 115 -10.38 0.51 18.92
CA ARG A 115 -9.10 0.92 18.34
C ARG A 115 -7.95 0.50 19.26
N SER A 116 -6.84 0.05 18.67
CA SER A 116 -5.57 -0.10 19.40
C SER A 116 -5.01 1.26 19.83
N ALA A 117 -4.56 1.38 21.09
CA ALA A 117 -3.88 2.58 21.58
C ALA A 117 -2.60 2.87 20.78
N GLU A 118 -1.92 1.83 20.31
CA GLU A 118 -0.67 1.90 19.54
C GLU A 118 -0.90 2.23 18.06
N GLY A 119 -2.15 2.20 17.58
CA GLY A 119 -2.49 2.41 16.18
C GLY A 119 -2.02 1.29 15.26
N ILE A 120 -1.61 1.64 14.04
CA ILE A 120 -1.08 0.69 13.04
C ILE A 120 0.45 0.68 13.13
N ALA A 121 1.03 -0.52 13.28
CA ALA A 121 2.49 -0.69 13.25
C ALA A 121 3.07 -0.17 11.92
N ARG A 122 4.15 0.61 11.99
CA ARG A 122 4.78 1.23 10.81
C ARG A 122 5.15 0.16 9.76
N PRO A 123 4.76 0.36 8.49
CA PRO A 123 5.10 -0.55 7.40
C PRO A 123 6.59 -0.52 7.05
#